data_AF-X1D4N5-F1
#
_entry.id   AF-X1D4N5-F1
#
_cell.length_a   1.000
_cell.length_b   1.000
_cell.length_c   1.000
_cell.angle_alpha   90.00
_cell.angle_beta   90.00
_cell.angle_gamma   90.00
#
_symmetry.space_group_name_H-M   'P 1'
#
loop_
_entity.id
_entity.type
_entity.pdbx_description
1 polymer ?
#
loop_
_entity_poly.entity_id
_entity_poly.type
_entity_poly.pdbx_seq_one_letter_code
_entity_poly.pdbx_strand_id
1 'polypeptide(L)'
;MGIKDKSTYGEYYWAMQVEAQAAFDEKMEDVFSPYFRGILSDVPEYRELPSGMRHLVESLAEPPSAGFGGFALGVGVEMVDETLHTLLNPAMKMMQRSINKRAKETWLTSEQANTLFRRGKILPELWSAITASEGYEDILAKFLYQAQAP
;
A
#
# COMPACT_ATOMS: atom_id res chain seq x y z
N MET A 1 -32.14 -8.42 4.52
CA MET A 1 -33.49 -8.88 4.90
C MET A 1 -34.01 -7.96 6.00
N GLY A 2 -34.95 -7.07 5.71
CA GLY A 2 -35.71 -6.37 6.75
C GLY A 2 -36.93 -7.22 7.12
N ILE A 3 -37.26 -7.31 8.41
CA ILE A 3 -38.56 -7.83 8.85
C ILE A 3 -39.63 -6.94 8.21
N LYS A 4 -40.41 -7.50 7.28
CA LYS A 4 -41.41 -6.73 6.51
C LYS A 4 -42.55 -6.21 7.37
N ASP A 5 -42.77 -6.79 8.54
CA ASP A 5 -43.85 -6.44 9.45
C ASP A 5 -43.33 -6.31 10.89
N LYS A 6 -43.09 -5.08 11.33
CA LYS A 6 -42.51 -4.75 12.65
C LYS A 6 -43.64 -4.73 13.69
N SER A 7 -44.18 -5.91 14.03
CA SER A 7 -45.42 -6.04 14.82
C SER A 7 -45.23 -5.75 16.32
N THR A 8 -44.01 -5.92 16.84
CA THR A 8 -43.66 -5.65 18.24
C THR A 8 -42.53 -4.63 18.37
N TYR A 9 -42.44 -3.96 19.52
CA TYR A 9 -41.35 -3.01 19.81
C TYR A 9 -39.96 -3.67 19.73
N GLY A 10 -39.84 -4.93 20.16
CA GLY A 10 -38.57 -5.67 20.07
C GLY A 10 -38.15 -5.96 18.62
N GLU A 11 -39.10 -6.37 17.77
CA GLU A 11 -38.86 -6.56 16.33
C GLU A 11 -38.53 -5.25 15.63
N TYR A 12 -39.21 -4.16 16.00
CA TYR A 12 -38.92 -2.82 15.50
C TYR A 12 -37.50 -2.40 15.88
N TYR A 13 -37.13 -2.49 17.16
CA TYR A 13 -35.81 -2.10 17.66
C TYR A 13 -34.69 -2.89 16.98
N TRP A 14 -34.84 -4.21 16.89
CA TRP A 14 -33.86 -5.07 16.21
C TRP A 14 -33.76 -4.75 14.71
N ALA A 15 -34.89 -4.57 14.02
CA ALA A 15 -34.89 -4.20 12.61
C ALA A 15 -34.22 -2.84 12.39
N MET A 16 -34.46 -1.85 13.26
CA MET A 16 -33.79 -0.55 13.21
C MET A 16 -32.28 -0.65 13.44
N GLN A 17 -31.83 -1.57 14.31
CA GLN A 17 -30.39 -1.83 14.49
C GLN A 17 -29.74 -2.43 13.24
N VAL A 18 -30.40 -3.39 12.58
CA VAL A 18 -29.93 -3.99 11.32
C VAL A 18 -29.91 -2.95 10.19
N GLU A 19 -30.95 -2.11 10.09
CA GLU A 19 -31.02 -1.00 9.13
C GLU A 19 -29.92 0.05 9.39
N ALA A 20 -29.64 0.37 10.65
CA ALA A 20 -28.56 1.29 11.01
C ALA A 20 -27.18 0.73 10.65
N GLN A 21 -26.96 -0.57 10.85
CA GLN A 21 -25.72 -1.24 10.46
C GLN A 21 -25.55 -1.24 8.94
N ALA A 22 -26.59 -1.61 8.19
CA ALA A 22 -26.56 -1.58 6.73
C ALA A 22 -26.29 -0.16 6.18
N ALA A 23 -26.94 0.85 6.76
CA ALA A 23 -26.72 2.25 6.38
C ALA A 23 -25.30 2.75 6.74
N PHE A 24 -24.70 2.21 7.79
CA PHE A 24 -23.32 2.52 8.15
C PHE A 24 -22.33 1.88 7.16
N ASP A 25 -22.54 0.62 6.81
CA ASP A 25 -21.71 -0.10 5.85
C ASP A 25 -21.80 0.52 4.45
N GLU A 26 -23.00 0.88 4.00
CA GLU A 26 -23.24 1.59 2.73
C GLU A 26 -22.53 2.95 2.71
N LYS A 27 -22.60 3.72 3.81
CA LYS A 27 -21.86 4.99 3.92
C LYS A 27 -20.35 4.81 3.86
N MET A 28 -19.80 3.78 4.49
CA MET A 28 -18.36 3.51 4.38
C MET A 28 -18.00 3.16 2.94
N GLU A 29 -18.77 2.27 2.31
CA GLU A 29 -18.56 1.88 0.91
C GLU A 29 -18.64 3.09 -0.02
N ASP A 30 -19.63 3.97 0.12
CA ASP A 30 -19.75 5.22 -0.65
C ASP A 30 -18.55 6.15 -0.49
N VAL A 31 -18.01 6.25 0.73
CA VAL A 31 -16.86 7.11 1.01
C VAL A 31 -15.58 6.55 0.39
N PHE A 32 -15.37 5.24 0.44
CA PHE A 32 -14.12 4.62 -0.01
C PHE A 32 -14.11 4.22 -1.49
N SER A 33 -15.26 3.90 -2.08
CA SER A 33 -15.40 3.46 -3.48
C SER A 33 -14.78 4.44 -4.50
N PRO A 34 -14.89 5.77 -4.38
CA PRO A 34 -14.20 6.71 -5.27
C PRO A 34 -12.66 6.58 -5.23
N TYR A 35 -12.07 6.29 -4.07
CA TYR A 35 -10.63 6.11 -3.94
C TYR A 35 -10.16 4.79 -4.58
N PHE A 36 -10.91 3.71 -4.38
CA PHE A 36 -10.65 2.45 -5.09
C PHE A 36 -10.77 2.59 -6.60
N ARG A 37 -11.80 3.30 -7.09
CA ARG A 37 -11.93 3.62 -8.52
C ARG A 37 -10.74 4.40 -9.05
N GLY A 38 -10.27 5.42 -8.32
CA GLY A 38 -9.08 6.18 -8.71
C GLY A 38 -7.84 5.28 -8.83
N ILE A 39 -7.55 4.50 -7.79
CA ILE A 39 -6.39 3.59 -7.77
C ILE A 39 -6.47 2.54 -8.88
N LEU A 40 -7.64 1.94 -9.10
CA LEU A 40 -7.83 0.90 -10.11
C LEU A 40 -7.83 1.44 -11.54
N SER A 41 -8.21 2.71 -11.74
CA SER A 41 -8.15 3.34 -13.07
C SER A 41 -6.73 3.49 -13.60
N ASP A 42 -5.74 3.55 -12.69
CA ASP A 42 -4.32 3.62 -13.02
C ASP A 42 -3.67 2.23 -13.17
N VAL A 43 -4.40 1.14 -12.89
CA VAL A 43 -3.92 -0.23 -13.08
C VAL A 43 -4.01 -0.60 -14.57
N PRO A 44 -2.88 -0.73 -15.28
CA PRO A 44 -2.89 -1.18 -16.66
C PRO A 44 -3.43 -2.60 -16.74
N GLU A 45 -4.12 -2.95 -17.82
CA GLU A 45 -4.42 -4.34 -18.17
C GLU A 45 -5.35 -5.10 -17.20
N TYR A 46 -6.07 -4.45 -16.29
CA TYR A 46 -7.07 -5.15 -15.43
C TYR A 46 -8.15 -5.90 -16.24
N ARG A 47 -8.33 -5.53 -17.52
CA ARG A 47 -9.21 -6.20 -18.49
C ARG A 47 -8.68 -7.56 -18.97
N GLU A 48 -7.39 -7.80 -18.83
CA GLU A 48 -6.71 -9.06 -19.16
C GLU A 48 -6.81 -10.08 -18.01
N LEU A 49 -7.28 -9.65 -16.83
CA LEU A 49 -7.56 -10.57 -15.73
C LEU A 49 -8.63 -11.59 -16.13
N PRO A 50 -8.53 -12.84 -15.64
CA PRO A 50 -9.61 -13.80 -15.73
C PRO A 50 -10.94 -13.20 -15.28
N SER A 51 -12.04 -13.54 -15.95
CA SER A 51 -13.34 -12.89 -15.80
C SER A 51 -13.84 -12.79 -14.36
N GLY A 52 -13.60 -13.81 -13.53
CA GLY A 52 -13.96 -13.78 -12.11
C GLY A 52 -13.16 -12.76 -11.29
N MET A 53 -11.86 -12.61 -11.57
CA MET A 53 -11.00 -11.64 -10.88
C MET A 53 -11.31 -10.21 -11.32
N ARG A 54 -11.58 -10.01 -12.62
CA ARG A 54 -12.07 -8.73 -13.13
C ARG A 54 -13.37 -8.31 -12.45
N HIS A 55 -14.33 -9.24 -12.33
CA HIS A 55 -15.60 -8.96 -11.68
C HIS A 55 -15.46 -8.65 -10.18
N LEU A 56 -14.53 -9.32 -9.49
CA LEU A 56 -14.21 -9.00 -8.10
C LEU A 56 -13.63 -7.59 -7.97
N VAL A 57 -12.67 -7.21 -8.81
CA VAL A 57 -12.06 -5.87 -8.82
C VAL A 57 -13.09 -4.79 -9.14
N GLU A 58 -13.95 -5.03 -10.13
CA GLU A 58 -15.08 -4.14 -10.47
C GLU A 58 -16.07 -4.01 -9.31
N SER A 59 -16.36 -5.12 -8.61
CA SER A 59 -17.26 -5.12 -7.44
C SER A 59 -16.65 -4.47 -6.19
N LEU A 60 -15.32 -4.38 -6.08
CA LEU A 60 -14.66 -3.59 -5.04
C LEU A 60 -14.68 -2.10 -5.37
N ALA A 61 -14.64 -1.75 -6.66
CA ALA A 61 -14.76 -0.38 -7.14
C ALA A 61 -16.20 0.14 -7.07
N GLU A 62 -17.18 -0.75 -7.26
CA GLU A 62 -18.62 -0.50 -7.22
C GLU A 62 -19.32 -1.64 -6.46
N PRO A 63 -19.37 -1.56 -5.11
CA PRO A 63 -19.99 -2.58 -4.27
C PRO A 63 -21.47 -2.80 -4.62
N PRO A 64 -21.90 -4.04 -4.90
CA PRO A 64 -23.28 -4.33 -5.32
C PRO A 64 -24.31 -4.23 -4.18
N SER A 65 -23.87 -4.23 -2.91
CA SER A 65 -24.75 -4.15 -1.74
C SER A 65 -23.98 -3.78 -0.48
N ALA A 66 -24.66 -3.11 0.46
CA ALA A 66 -24.12 -2.80 1.77
C ALA A 66 -23.50 -4.02 2.48
N GLY A 67 -22.25 -3.87 2.93
CA GLY A 67 -21.51 -4.91 3.65
C GLY A 67 -20.78 -5.90 2.72
N PHE A 68 -20.86 -5.72 1.40
CA PHE A 68 -20.10 -6.50 0.44
C PHE A 68 -18.59 -6.33 0.66
N GLY A 69 -18.13 -5.10 0.92
CA GLY A 69 -16.73 -4.84 1.24
C GLY A 69 -16.28 -5.63 2.47
N GLY A 70 -17.11 -5.65 3.52
CA GLY A 70 -16.84 -6.41 4.75
C GLY A 70 -16.82 -7.92 4.53
N PHE A 71 -17.71 -8.47 3.70
CA PHE A 71 -17.74 -9.89 3.36
C PHE A 71 -16.60 -10.31 2.43
N ALA A 72 -16.35 -9.53 1.37
CA ALA A 72 -15.30 -9.78 0.39
C ALA A 72 -13.92 -9.73 1.03
N LEU A 73 -13.71 -8.76 1.93
CA LEU A 73 -12.54 -8.75 2.80
C LEU A 73 -12.59 -9.97 3.73
N GLY A 74 -13.65 -10.19 4.52
CA GLY A 74 -13.71 -11.26 5.52
C GLY A 74 -13.51 -12.70 5.01
N VAL A 75 -13.95 -13.04 3.80
CA VAL A 75 -13.82 -14.39 3.21
C VAL A 75 -12.56 -14.53 2.35
N GLY A 76 -12.06 -13.43 1.79
CA GLY A 76 -11.01 -13.43 0.78
C GLY A 76 -9.81 -12.56 1.11
N VAL A 77 -9.60 -12.16 2.38
CA VAL A 77 -8.58 -11.17 2.80
C VAL A 77 -7.27 -11.43 2.09
N GLU A 78 -6.76 -12.66 2.15
CA GLU A 78 -5.43 -13.01 1.63
C GLU A 78 -5.35 -12.99 0.11
N MET A 79 -6.42 -13.41 -0.59
CA MET A 79 -6.48 -13.37 -2.05
C MET A 79 -6.64 -11.95 -2.58
N VAL A 80 -7.50 -11.15 -1.94
CA VAL A 80 -7.71 -9.74 -2.28
C VAL A 80 -6.45 -8.94 -1.97
N ASP A 81 -5.82 -9.17 -0.81
CA ASP A 81 -4.57 -8.53 -0.41
C ASP A 81 -3.43 -8.88 -1.38
N GLU A 82 -3.22 -10.16 -1.72
CA GLU A 82 -2.18 -10.56 -2.68
C GLU A 82 -2.44 -10.01 -4.09
N THR A 83 -3.71 -9.94 -4.50
CA THR A 83 -4.09 -9.35 -5.79
C THR A 83 -3.80 -7.86 -5.79
N LEU A 84 -4.26 -7.12 -4.77
CA LEU A 84 -4.00 -5.69 -4.63
C LEU A 84 -2.49 -5.42 -4.51
N HIS A 85 -1.77 -6.21 -3.72
CA HIS A 85 -0.31 -6.13 -3.60
C HIS A 85 0.36 -6.31 -4.96
N THR A 86 -0.02 -7.33 -5.72
CA THR A 86 0.51 -7.59 -7.07
C THR A 86 0.20 -6.45 -8.03
N LEU A 87 -1.03 -5.93 -8.04
CA LEU A 87 -1.46 -4.84 -8.92
C LEU A 87 -0.78 -3.51 -8.58
N LEU A 88 -0.58 -3.22 -7.30
CA LEU A 88 0.00 -1.96 -6.82
C LEU A 88 1.53 -1.97 -6.79
N ASN A 89 2.15 -3.15 -6.75
CA ASN A 89 3.60 -3.32 -6.69
C ASN A 89 4.38 -2.51 -7.75
N PRO A 90 3.98 -2.47 -9.03
CA PRO A 90 4.66 -1.64 -10.03
C PRO A 90 4.62 -0.14 -9.70
N ALA A 91 3.46 0.38 -9.30
CA ALA A 91 3.29 1.79 -8.93
C ALA A 91 4.12 2.12 -7.67
N MET A 92 4.09 1.24 -6.66
CA MET A 92 4.92 1.38 -5.46
C MET A 92 6.42 1.36 -5.78
N LYS A 93 6.87 0.49 -6.69
CA LYS A 93 8.26 0.48 -7.18
C LYS A 93 8.62 1.78 -7.91
N MET A 94 7.72 2.33 -8.72
CA MET A 94 7.95 3.61 -9.39
C MET A 94 8.03 4.76 -8.39
N MET A 95 7.15 4.80 -7.40
CA MET A 95 7.18 5.79 -6.33
C MET A 95 8.46 5.67 -5.51
N GLN A 96 8.84 4.45 -5.10
CA GLN A 96 10.09 4.19 -4.40
C GLN A 96 11.29 4.66 -5.21
N ARG A 97 11.34 4.37 -6.52
CA ARG A 97 12.41 4.86 -7.41
C ARG A 97 12.43 6.39 -7.51
N SER A 98 11.26 7.03 -7.56
CA SER A 98 11.15 8.50 -7.62
C SER A 98 11.62 9.17 -6.33
N ILE A 99 11.22 8.64 -5.17
CA ILE A 99 11.67 9.07 -3.85
C ILE A 99 13.18 8.86 -3.73
N ASN A 100 13.64 7.65 -4.02
CA ASN A 100 15.06 7.31 -3.99
C ASN A 100 15.85 8.22 -4.93
N LYS A 101 15.36 8.53 -6.14
CA LYS A 101 16.05 9.44 -7.08
C LYS A 101 16.38 10.81 -6.46
N ARG A 102 15.58 11.27 -5.50
CA ARG A 102 15.80 12.53 -4.79
C ARG A 102 16.69 12.36 -3.55
N ALA A 103 16.65 11.21 -2.90
CA ALA A 103 17.49 10.84 -1.76
C ALA A 103 18.78 10.13 -2.23
N LYS A 104 19.72 10.91 -2.81
CA LYS A 104 20.99 10.37 -3.35
C LYS A 104 21.84 9.66 -2.29
N GLU A 105 21.70 10.08 -1.05
CA GLU A 105 22.32 9.51 0.15
C GLU A 105 21.89 8.05 0.41
N THR A 106 20.76 7.59 -0.12
CA THR A 106 20.29 6.20 0.05
C THR A 106 20.60 5.29 -1.15
N TRP A 107 21.38 5.75 -2.13
CA TRP A 107 21.63 4.99 -3.38
C TRP A 107 22.67 3.88 -3.22
N LEU A 108 23.58 4.05 -2.28
CA LEU A 108 24.70 3.15 -2.04
C LEU A 108 24.71 2.83 -0.56
N THR A 109 25.16 1.64 -0.21
CA THR A 109 25.50 1.36 1.19
C THR A 109 26.79 2.08 1.59
N SER A 110 27.04 2.30 2.88
CA SER A 110 28.33 2.83 3.35
C SER A 110 29.52 2.01 2.86
N GLU A 111 29.38 0.69 2.71
CA GLU A 111 30.45 -0.19 2.19
C GLU A 111 30.75 0.04 0.69
N GLN A 112 29.69 0.19 -0.11
CA GLN A 112 29.81 0.52 -1.53
C GLN A 112 30.40 1.92 -1.70
N ALA A 113 29.94 2.88 -0.90
CA ALA A 113 30.47 4.24 -0.86
C ALA A 113 31.95 4.26 -0.47
N ASN A 114 32.37 3.52 0.57
CA ASN A 114 33.77 3.38 0.99
C ASN A 114 34.66 2.82 -0.12
N THR A 115 34.15 1.84 -0.87
CA THR A 115 34.88 1.25 -2.01
C THR A 115 35.05 2.24 -3.16
N LEU A 116 33.99 2.97 -3.51
CA LEU A 116 34.03 3.96 -4.58
C LEU A 116 34.86 5.19 -4.19
N PHE A 117 34.78 5.62 -2.93
CA PHE A 117 35.55 6.74 -2.40
C PHE A 117 37.05 6.44 -2.43
N ARG A 118 37.47 5.25 -2.00
CA ARG A 118 38.87 4.78 -2.12
C ARG A 118 39.40 4.80 -3.55
N ARG A 119 38.54 4.46 -4.51
CA ARG A 119 38.89 4.42 -5.93
C ARG A 119 38.79 5.79 -6.62
N GLY A 120 38.51 6.86 -5.87
CA GLY A 120 38.33 8.22 -6.39
C GLY A 120 37.15 8.35 -7.36
N LYS A 121 36.11 7.53 -7.20
CA LYS A 121 34.95 7.47 -8.12
C LYS A 121 33.74 8.29 -7.64
N ILE A 122 33.73 8.73 -6.39
CA ILE A 122 32.70 9.60 -5.83
C ILE A 122 33.35 10.77 -5.06
N LEU A 123 32.60 11.86 -4.93
CA LEU A 123 33.02 13.06 -4.21
C LEU A 123 32.93 12.87 -2.68
N PRO A 124 33.78 13.54 -1.87
CA PRO A 124 33.72 13.48 -0.42
C PRO A 124 32.36 13.86 0.17
N GLU A 125 31.66 14.83 -0.44
CA GLU A 125 30.35 15.29 0.02
C GLU A 125 29.28 14.20 -0.15
N LEU A 126 29.36 13.44 -1.25
CA LEU A 126 28.45 12.30 -1.48
C LEU A 126 28.76 11.16 -0.51
N TRP A 127 30.04 10.89 -0.26
CA TRP A 127 30.46 9.89 0.72
C TRP A 127 29.94 10.22 2.12
N SER A 128 30.16 11.46 2.58
CA SER A 128 29.72 11.93 3.89
C SER A 128 28.19 11.91 4.02
N ALA A 129 27.46 12.31 2.98
CA ALA A 129 26.00 12.25 2.97
C ALA A 129 25.48 10.81 3.12
N ILE A 130 26.07 9.85 2.41
CA ILE A 130 25.68 8.42 2.51
C ILE A 130 25.97 7.89 3.92
N THR A 131 27.18 8.08 4.44
CA THR A 131 27.55 7.56 5.77
C THR A 131 26.74 8.19 6.89
N ALA A 132 26.46 9.49 6.80
CA ALA A 132 25.63 10.20 7.78
C ALA A 132 24.16 9.72 7.71
N SER A 133 23.63 9.46 6.51
CA SER A 133 22.26 8.97 6.33
C SER A 133 22.04 7.57 6.91
N GLU A 134 23.07 6.72 6.93
CA GLU A 134 23.04 5.40 7.58
C GLU A 134 23.25 5.47 9.11
N GLY A 135 23.41 6.67 9.66
CA GLY A 135 23.54 6.90 11.10
C GLY A 135 24.96 6.75 11.63
N TYR A 136 25.98 6.69 10.78
CA TYR A 136 27.36 6.74 11.23
C TYR A 136 27.75 8.18 11.59
N GLU A 137 28.10 8.40 12.85
CA GLU A 137 28.88 9.57 13.23
C GLU A 137 30.24 9.57 12.49
N ASP A 138 30.82 10.75 12.24
CA ASP A 138 32.06 10.92 11.46
C ASP A 138 33.18 9.97 11.87
N ILE A 139 33.30 9.67 13.16
CA ILE A 139 34.32 8.77 13.69
C ILE A 139 34.04 7.30 13.38
N LEU A 140 32.77 6.88 13.44
CA LEU A 140 32.36 5.51 13.11
C LEU A 140 32.46 5.27 11.61
N ALA A 141 32.11 6.27 10.78
CA ALA A 141 32.29 6.22 9.33
C ALA A 141 33.77 6.03 8.97
N LYS A 142 34.67 6.74 9.65
CA LYS A 142 36.13 6.57 9.50
C LYS A 142 36.61 5.18 9.93
N PHE A 143 36.11 4.65 11.05
CA PHE A 143 36.47 3.31 11.50
C PHE A 143 36.00 2.24 10.53
N LEU A 144 34.77 2.34 10.00
CA LEU A 144 34.26 1.42 8.99
C LEU A 144 35.11 1.47 7.71
N TYR A 145 35.44 2.68 7.26
CA TYR A 145 36.30 2.89 6.09
C TYR A 145 37.69 2.27 6.28
N GLN A 146 38.30 2.47 7.46
CA GLN A 146 39.61 1.91 7.81
C GLN A 146 39.59 0.39 7.95
N ALA A 147 38.55 -0.18 8.57
CA ALA A 147 38.40 -1.62 8.71
C ALA A 147 38.23 -2.34 7.37
N GLN A 148 37.67 -1.64 6.37
CA GLN A 148 37.50 -2.18 5.02
C GLN A 148 38.73 -1.95 4.12
N ALA A 149 39.72 -1.15 4.56
CA ALA A 149 40.98 -0.95 3.85
C ALA A 149 41.79 -2.26 3.81
N PRO A 150 42.40 -2.61 2.66
CA PRO A 150 43.26 -3.79 2.56
C PRO A 150 44.54 -3.67 3.41
#